data_AF-A0A7Z0RM62-F1
#
_entry.id   AF-A0A7Z0RM62-F1
#
_cell.length_a   1.000
_cell.length_b   1.000
_cell.length_c   1.000
_cell.angle_alpha   90.00
_cell.angle_beta   90.00
_cell.angle_gamma   90.00
#
_symmetry.space_group_name_H-M   'P 1'
#
loop_
_entity.id
_entity.type
_entity.pdbx_description
1 polymer ?
#
loop_
_entity_poly.entity_id
_entity_poly.type
_entity_poly.pdbx_seq_one_letter_code
_entity_poly.pdbx_strand_id
1 'polypeptide(L)'
;MTIMNGEAMPKNLTEALSLDRQMEENWRADDPNFEARYLRNWEAIYSGRFPISTRAEAIMLLEKLGRELQHSSGDFIENICNQISAYMADHAVAPAVA
;
A
#
# COMPACT_ATOMS: atom_id res chain seq x y z
N MET A 1 -19.69 -3.85 8.64
CA MET A 1 -18.72 -4.67 7.88
C MET A 1 -19.30 -4.85 6.49
N THR A 2 -18.83 -4.09 5.51
CA THR A 2 -19.40 -4.12 4.16
C THR A 2 -18.67 -5.17 3.36
N ILE A 3 -19.32 -6.31 3.15
CA ILE A 3 -18.80 -7.45 2.42
C ILE A 3 -19.30 -7.30 0.98
N MET A 4 -18.41 -7.01 0.03
CA MET A 4 -18.69 -7.19 -1.39
C MET A 4 -17.88 -8.40 -1.86
N ASN A 5 -18.56 -9.47 -2.27
CA ASN A 5 -17.97 -10.70 -2.82
C ASN A 5 -17.03 -11.49 -1.88
N GLY A 6 -17.36 -11.59 -0.60
CA GLY A 6 -16.76 -12.58 0.31
C GLY A 6 -15.37 -12.24 0.89
N GLU A 7 -14.67 -11.24 0.34
CA GLU A 7 -13.41 -10.72 0.90
C GLU A 7 -13.67 -9.38 1.62
N ALA A 8 -13.21 -9.27 2.87
CA ALA A 8 -13.30 -8.04 3.63
C ALA A 8 -12.37 -7.00 3.01
N MET A 9 -12.90 -5.82 2.65
CA MET A 9 -12.03 -4.71 2.25
C MET A 9 -11.07 -4.35 3.38
N PRO A 10 -9.79 -4.07 3.07
CA PRO A 10 -8.82 -3.68 4.07
C PRO A 10 -9.25 -2.38 4.75
N LYS A 11 -9.00 -2.30 6.05
CA LYS A 11 -9.37 -1.14 6.89
C LYS A 11 -8.21 -0.20 7.15
N ASN A 12 -6.99 -0.69 6.97
CA ASN A 12 -5.74 0.02 7.22
C ASN A 12 -4.66 -0.46 6.24
N LEU A 13 -3.52 0.23 6.25
CA LEU A 13 -2.42 -0.02 5.33
C LEU A 13 -1.81 -1.41 5.52
N THR A 14 -1.68 -1.87 6.77
CA THR A 14 -1.21 -3.22 7.10
C THR A 14 -2.08 -4.30 6.44
N GLU A 15 -3.40 -4.20 6.56
CA GLU A 15 -4.35 -5.12 5.94
C GLU A 15 -4.29 -5.06 4.41
N ALA A 16 -4.17 -3.87 3.82
CA ALA A 16 -4.09 -3.70 2.37
C ALA A 16 -2.82 -4.33 1.79
N LEU A 17 -1.66 -4.09 2.41
CA LEU A 17 -0.38 -4.68 2.00
C LEU A 17 -0.34 -6.21 2.22
N SER A 18 -1.02 -6.70 3.26
CA SER A 18 -1.13 -8.15 3.50
C SER A 18 -2.03 -8.83 2.46
N LEU A 19 -3.15 -8.20 2.11
CA LEU A 19 -4.05 -8.69 1.06
C LEU A 19 -3.35 -8.69 -0.31
N ASP A 20 -2.64 -7.62 -0.64
CA ASP A 20 -1.86 -7.47 -1.86
C ASP A 20 -0.89 -8.65 -2.06
N ARG A 21 -0.06 -8.92 -1.04
CA ARG A 21 0.88 -10.05 -1.05
C ARG A 21 0.18 -11.40 -1.18
N GLN A 22 -0.93 -11.61 -0.47
CA GLN A 22 -1.70 -12.85 -0.60
C GLN A 22 -2.27 -13.03 -2.02
N MET A 23 -2.69 -11.94 -2.66
CA MET A 23 -3.20 -11.98 -4.03
C MET A 23 -2.08 -12.23 -5.05
N GLU A 24 -0.89 -11.66 -4.86
CA GLU A 24 0.30 -11.99 -5.66
C GLU A 24 0.67 -13.48 -5.55
N GLU A 25 0.73 -14.01 -4.31
CA GLU A 25 1.11 -15.40 -4.03
C GLU A 25 0.06 -16.41 -4.54
N ASN A 26 -1.22 -16.04 -4.55
CA ASN A 26 -2.33 -16.90 -4.95
C ASN A 26 -3.00 -16.43 -6.23
N TRP A 27 -2.21 -15.95 -7.20
CA TRP A 27 -2.73 -15.40 -8.45
C TRP A 27 -3.68 -16.37 -9.16
N ARG A 28 -4.89 -15.90 -9.46
CA ARG A 28 -5.94 -16.70 -10.14
C ARG A 28 -6.25 -16.12 -11.51
N ALA A 29 -5.48 -16.56 -12.52
CA ALA A 29 -5.67 -16.12 -13.91
C ALA A 29 -7.03 -16.55 -14.50
N ASP A 30 -7.71 -17.50 -13.89
CA ASP A 30 -9.02 -18.02 -14.27
C ASP A 30 -10.21 -17.28 -13.61
N ASP A 31 -9.96 -16.42 -12.61
CA ASP A 31 -10.98 -15.56 -12.00
C ASP A 31 -10.90 -14.15 -12.59
N PRO A 32 -11.79 -13.76 -13.53
CA PRO A 32 -11.77 -12.44 -14.14
C PRO A 32 -12.07 -11.30 -13.15
N ASN A 33 -12.65 -11.62 -11.99
CA ASN A 33 -12.86 -10.63 -10.93
C ASN A 33 -11.62 -10.48 -10.03
N PHE A 34 -10.63 -11.39 -10.11
CA PHE A 34 -9.44 -11.36 -9.26
C PHE A 34 -8.56 -10.17 -9.61
N GLU A 35 -8.24 -10.01 -10.90
CA GLU A 35 -7.45 -8.87 -11.39
C GLU A 35 -8.10 -7.53 -11.02
N ALA A 36 -9.43 -7.41 -11.20
CA ALA A 36 -10.16 -6.19 -10.84
C ALA A 36 -10.19 -5.93 -9.32
N ARG A 37 -10.09 -6.96 -8.47
CA ARG A 37 -9.93 -6.81 -7.01
C ARG A 37 -8.51 -6.40 -6.66
N TYR A 38 -7.53 -7.02 -7.32
CA TYR A 38 -6.11 -6.73 -7.14
C TYR A 38 -5.81 -5.27 -7.44
N LEU A 39 -6.22 -4.79 -8.62
CA LEU A 39 -6.01 -3.40 -9.04
C LEU A 39 -6.67 -2.39 -8.10
N ARG A 40 -7.85 -2.71 -7.55
CA ARG A 40 -8.52 -1.85 -6.55
C ARG A 40 -7.78 -1.77 -5.22
N ASN A 41 -7.21 -2.89 -4.76
CA ASN A 41 -6.39 -2.90 -3.56
C ASN A 41 -5.06 -2.18 -3.80
N TRP A 42 -4.45 -2.43 -4.96
CA TRP A 42 -3.25 -1.75 -5.43
C TRP A 42 -3.42 -0.23 -5.46
N GLU A 43 -4.53 0.25 -6.03
CA GLU A 43 -4.93 1.66 -6.01
C GLU A 43 -5.11 2.22 -4.60
N ALA A 44 -5.76 1.47 -3.71
CA ALA A 44 -5.93 1.90 -2.32
C ALA A 44 -4.58 2.08 -1.59
N ILE A 45 -3.55 1.31 -1.92
CA ILE A 45 -2.22 1.42 -1.32
C ILE A 45 -1.50 2.68 -1.81
N TYR A 46 -1.34 2.85 -3.12
CA TYR A 46 -0.54 3.96 -3.62
C TYR A 46 -1.26 5.30 -3.56
N SER A 47 -2.60 5.35 -3.57
CA SER A 47 -3.36 6.61 -3.44
C SER A 47 -3.29 7.25 -2.05
N GLY A 48 -2.72 6.57 -1.05
CA GLY A 48 -2.66 7.06 0.32
C GLY A 48 -4.02 7.01 1.03
N ARG A 49 -4.97 6.21 0.53
CA ARG A 49 -6.27 5.98 1.19
C ARG A 49 -6.12 5.57 2.66
N PHE A 50 -5.06 4.82 2.97
CA PHE A 50 -4.72 4.41 4.32
C PHE A 50 -3.45 5.16 4.77
N PRO A 51 -3.54 6.07 5.75
CA PRO A 51 -2.37 6.79 6.23
C PRO A 51 -1.38 5.84 6.93
N ILE A 52 -0.08 6.12 6.76
CA ILE A 52 0.99 5.41 7.46
C ILE A 52 0.93 5.79 8.94
N SER A 53 0.67 4.81 9.81
CA SER A 53 0.54 5.02 11.25
C SER A 53 1.75 4.51 12.02
N THR A 54 2.54 3.62 11.42
CA THR A 54 3.69 2.99 12.08
C THR A 54 4.92 2.93 11.17
N ARG A 55 6.10 2.84 11.79
CA ARG A 55 7.36 2.62 11.08
C ARG A 55 7.34 1.30 10.29
N ALA A 56 6.66 0.28 10.81
CA ALA A 56 6.54 -1.01 10.13
C ALA A 56 5.77 -0.87 8.81
N GLU A 57 4.66 -0.13 8.80
CA GLU A 57 3.90 0.17 7.57
C GLU A 57 4.72 0.94 6.54
N ALA A 58 5.52 1.92 6.99
CA ALA A 58 6.44 2.65 6.11
C ALA A 58 7.45 1.72 5.43
N ILE A 59 8.04 0.78 6.20
CA ILE A 59 8.99 -0.21 5.68
C ILE A 59 8.31 -1.12 4.66
N MET A 60 7.12 -1.66 4.98
CA MET A 60 6.39 -2.54 4.07
C MET A 60 6.02 -1.85 2.75
N LEU A 61 5.66 -0.56 2.81
CA LEU A 61 5.34 0.23 1.62
C LEU A 61 6.59 0.47 0.75
N LEU A 62 7.75 0.73 1.36
CA LEU A 62 9.04 0.82 0.66
C LEU A 62 9.43 -0.51 0.01
N GLU A 63 9.21 -1.63 0.70
CA GLU A 63 9.46 -2.96 0.13
C GLU A 63 8.57 -3.23 -1.09
N LYS A 64 7.29 -2.82 -1.04
CA LYS A 64 6.38 -2.91 -2.20
C LYS A 64 6.90 -2.06 -3.36
N LEU A 65 7.24 -0.79 -3.09
CA LEU A 65 7.82 0.09 -4.11
C LEU A 65 9.05 -0.54 -4.77
N GLY A 66 9.94 -1.14 -3.98
CA GLY A 66 11.14 -1.81 -4.49
C GLY A 66 10.82 -2.99 -5.42
N ARG A 67 9.79 -3.79 -5.12
CA ARG A 67 9.36 -4.92 -5.96
C ARG A 67 8.77 -4.46 -7.29
N GLU A 68 8.04 -3.36 -7.27
CA GLU A 68 7.26 -2.91 -8.42
C GLU A 68 7.94 -1.81 -9.25
N LEU A 69 9.10 -1.32 -8.83
CA LEU A 69 9.78 -0.20 -9.46
C LEU A 69 9.98 -0.36 -10.98
N GLN A 70 10.18 -1.59 -11.46
CA GLN A 70 10.39 -1.89 -12.88
C GLN A 70 9.09 -2.01 -13.70
N HIS A 71 7.95 -2.13 -13.02
CA HIS A 71 6.66 -2.46 -13.64
C HIS A 71 5.59 -1.40 -13.41
N SER A 72 5.87 -0.38 -12.60
CA SER A 72 4.93 0.67 -12.23
C SER A 72 5.20 2.00 -12.94
N SER A 73 4.15 2.81 -13.06
CA SER A 73 4.19 4.15 -13.66
C SER A 73 4.70 5.21 -12.67
N GLY A 74 4.92 6.43 -13.18
CA GLY A 74 5.33 7.59 -12.38
C GLY A 74 4.41 7.87 -11.20
N ASP A 75 3.10 7.83 -11.40
CA ASP A 75 2.10 8.17 -10.37
C ASP A 75 2.16 7.21 -9.16
N PHE A 76 2.43 5.92 -9.39
CA PHE A 76 2.60 4.96 -8.30
C PHE A 76 3.80 5.30 -7.43
N ILE A 77 4.95 5.52 -8.08
CA ILE A 77 6.23 5.83 -7.41
C ILE A 77 6.13 7.15 -6.66
N GLU A 78 5.62 8.18 -7.33
CA GLU A 78 5.47 9.52 -6.76
C GLU A 78 4.55 9.51 -5.54
N ASN A 79 3.40 8.85 -5.62
CA ASN A 79 2.47 8.84 -4.51
C ASN A 79 3.02 8.08 -3.29
N ILE A 80 3.72 6.95 -3.48
CA ILE A 80 4.36 6.25 -2.36
C ILE A 80 5.47 7.12 -1.73
N CYS A 81 6.32 7.75 -2.54
CA CYS A 81 7.35 8.66 -2.06
C CYS A 81 6.76 9.83 -1.25
N ASN A 82 5.64 10.39 -1.70
CA ASN A 82 4.93 11.46 -1.01
C ASN A 82 4.36 10.98 0.34
N GLN A 83 3.75 9.80 0.39
CA GLN A 83 3.24 9.21 1.64
C GLN A 83 4.36 9.00 2.67
N ILE A 84 5.50 8.43 2.25
CA ILE A 84 6.65 8.19 3.13
C ILE A 84 7.25 9.52 3.61
N SER A 85 7.38 10.49 2.71
CA SER A 85 7.92 11.82 3.05
C SER A 85 7.05 12.54 4.07
N ALA A 86 5.72 12.50 3.90
CA ALA A 86 4.77 13.06 4.87
C ALA A 86 4.89 12.37 6.23
N TYR A 87 4.91 11.03 6.25
CA TYR A 87 5.11 10.26 7.48
C TYR A 87 6.42 10.63 8.20
N MET A 88 7.51 10.75 7.46
CA MET A 88 8.81 11.13 8.02
C MET A 88 8.82 12.56 8.55
N ALA A 89 8.17 13.51 7.87
CA ALA A 89 8.08 14.89 8.32
C ALA A 89 7.32 15.01 9.66
N ASP A 90 6.21 14.27 9.80
CA ASP A 90 5.40 14.26 11.03
C ASP A 90 6.14 13.61 12.21
N HIS A 91 7.12 12.76 11.93
CA HIS A 91 7.91 12.03 12.94
C HIS A 91 9.36 12.54 13.05
N ALA A 92 9.71 13.60 12.34
CA ALA A 92 11.00 14.25 12.47
C ALA A 92 11.04 14.94 13.84
N VAL A 93 11.80 14.37 14.78
CA VAL A 93 12.12 15.04 16.04
C VAL A 93 12.86 16.33 15.68
N ALA A 94 12.29 17.48 16.05
CA ALA A 94 12.95 18.77 15.88
C ALA A 94 14.38 18.66 16.43
N PRO A 95 15.41 19.16 15.72
CA PRO A 95 16.76 19.10 16.24
C PRO A 95 16.79 19.77 17.61
N ALA A 96 17.30 19.05 18.61
CA ALA A 96 17.55 19.61 19.92
C ALA A 96 18.54 20.77 19.72
N VAL A 97 18.02 21.99 19.78
CA VAL A 97 18.84 23.20 19.71
C VAL A 97 19.75 23.17 20.93
N ALA A 98 21.06 23.04 20.67
CA ALA A 98 22.13 23.08 21.65
C ALA A 98 22.39 24.50 22.15
#